data_AF-A0AAV1A6G4-F1
#
_entry.id   AF-A0AAV1A6G4-F1
#
_cell.length_a   1.000
_cell.length_b   1.000
_cell.length_c   1.000
_cell.angle_alpha   90.00
_cell.angle_beta   90.00
_cell.angle_gamma   90.00
#
_symmetry.space_group_name_H-M   'P 1'
#
loop_
_entity.id
_entity.type
_entity.pdbx_description
1 polymer ?
#
loop_
_entity_poly.entity_id
_entity_poly.type
_entity_poly.pdbx_seq_one_letter_code
_entity_poly.pdbx_strand_id
1 'polypeptide(L)'
;MTFTQPNELPSPIQSQHHPLPLFLFTTTFPSLKPKPLTSSSTASRRRKTIRATAIETLDKTAEVSLVEKSVNTIRFLAIDAVEKANSGHPGLPMGCAPMGHILYDEIMRYNPNNPSWFNRDRFVLSAGHGCMLQYALLHLAGYHSVKEEDLKQFRQWGSKTPGHPENFETYGIEVTTGPLGQGIANGVGLALAEKHLAARFNKPDSEIVDHYTYVILGDGCQMEGISNEACSLAGHWGLGKLIALYDDNHISINGDTEIAFTENVDQRF
;
A
#
# COMPACT_ATOMS: atom_id res chain seq x y z
N MET A 1 -46.25 14.99 -36.43
CA MET A 1 -46.39 13.52 -36.49
C MET A 1 -45.82 13.03 -37.81
N THR A 2 -44.65 12.41 -37.77
CA THR A 2 -44.20 11.39 -38.73
C THR A 2 -43.03 10.69 -38.07
N PHE A 3 -43.32 9.49 -37.55
CA PHE A 3 -42.37 8.55 -36.99
C PHE A 3 -41.61 7.87 -38.14
N THR A 4 -40.29 7.79 -38.06
CA THR A 4 -39.48 6.83 -38.82
C THR A 4 -38.94 5.78 -37.85
N GLN A 5 -39.15 4.52 -38.20
CA GLN A 5 -38.81 3.34 -37.41
C GLN A 5 -37.30 3.01 -37.43
N PRO A 6 -36.80 2.21 -36.47
CA PRO A 6 -35.38 1.95 -36.27
C PRO A 6 -34.85 0.77 -37.10
N ASN A 7 -33.59 0.88 -37.51
CA ASN A 7 -32.82 -0.16 -38.22
C ASN A 7 -32.42 -1.32 -37.30
N GLU A 8 -32.42 -2.51 -37.89
CA GLU A 8 -32.15 -3.82 -37.28
C GLU A 8 -30.69 -4.01 -36.84
N LEU A 9 -30.52 -4.74 -35.73
CA LEU A 9 -29.25 -5.22 -35.18
C LEU A 9 -28.76 -6.47 -35.93
N PRO A 10 -27.45 -6.62 -36.22
CA PRO A 10 -26.90 -7.84 -36.79
C PRO A 10 -26.69 -8.94 -35.73
N SER A 11 -26.90 -10.19 -36.16
CA SER A 11 -26.82 -11.44 -35.40
C SER A 11 -25.39 -11.83 -34.96
N PRO A 12 -25.22 -12.60 -33.86
CA PRO A 12 -23.92 -12.91 -33.29
C PRO A 12 -23.15 -14.02 -34.03
N ILE A 13 -21.84 -13.82 -34.15
CA ILE A 13 -20.86 -14.74 -34.71
C ILE A 13 -20.58 -15.87 -33.69
N GLN A 14 -20.73 -17.13 -34.11
CA GLN A 14 -20.36 -18.31 -33.32
C GLN A 14 -18.83 -18.51 -33.35
N SER A 15 -18.18 -18.51 -32.19
CA SER A 15 -16.78 -18.90 -32.03
C SER A 15 -16.67 -20.42 -31.81
N GLN A 16 -15.98 -21.12 -32.71
CA GLN A 16 -15.60 -22.51 -32.51
C GLN A 16 -14.28 -22.59 -31.73
N HIS A 17 -14.33 -23.18 -30.54
CA HIS A 17 -13.15 -23.51 -29.73
C HIS A 17 -12.54 -24.84 -30.22
N HIS A 18 -11.26 -24.80 -30.61
CA HIS A 18 -10.42 -25.99 -30.76
C HIS A 18 -9.39 -26.05 -29.61
N PRO A 19 -9.28 -27.15 -28.85
CA PRO A 19 -8.22 -27.33 -27.87
C PRO A 19 -6.95 -27.91 -28.53
N LEU A 20 -5.78 -27.38 -28.16
CA LEU A 20 -4.46 -27.91 -28.53
C LEU A 20 -4.05 -29.07 -27.60
N PRO A 21 -3.27 -30.08 -28.07
CA PRO A 21 -2.90 -31.23 -27.26
C PRO A 21 -1.70 -30.96 -26.33
N LEU A 22 -1.79 -31.54 -25.13
CA LEU A 22 -0.77 -31.61 -24.09
C LEU A 22 0.33 -32.63 -24.48
N PHE A 23 1.59 -32.19 -24.60
CA PHE A 23 2.74 -33.11 -24.74
C PHE A 23 3.33 -33.44 -23.36
N LEU A 24 3.16 -34.70 -22.93
CA LEU A 24 3.91 -35.27 -21.80
C LEU A 24 5.29 -35.73 -22.28
N PHE A 25 6.35 -35.18 -21.68
CA PHE A 25 7.71 -35.73 -21.79
C PHE A 25 8.00 -36.61 -20.57
N THR A 26 8.08 -37.92 -20.77
CA THR A 26 8.65 -38.88 -19.82
C THR A 26 10.12 -39.10 -20.15
N THR A 27 11.04 -38.73 -19.26
CA THR A 27 12.45 -39.10 -19.34
C THR A 27 12.78 -40.14 -18.28
N THR A 28 13.07 -41.36 -18.74
CA THR A 28 13.59 -42.47 -17.94
C THR A 28 15.12 -42.37 -17.84
N PHE A 29 15.66 -42.38 -16.63
CA PHE A 29 17.11 -42.55 -16.38
C PHE A 29 17.42 -44.00 -15.97
N PRO A 30 18.52 -44.61 -16.45
CA PRO A 30 18.91 -45.97 -16.05
C PRO A 30 19.61 -46.00 -14.69
N SER A 31 19.24 -47.01 -13.90
CA SER A 31 19.75 -47.32 -12.57
C SER A 31 21.15 -47.96 -12.64
N LEU A 32 22.12 -47.38 -11.92
CA LEU A 32 23.43 -47.98 -11.64
C LEU A 32 23.44 -48.52 -10.20
N LYS A 33 23.62 -49.85 -10.05
CA LYS A 33 23.81 -50.52 -8.76
C LYS A 33 25.30 -50.59 -8.38
N PRO A 34 25.70 -50.27 -7.14
CA PRO A 34 27.00 -50.67 -6.61
C PRO A 34 26.93 -51.95 -5.75
N LYS A 35 28.03 -52.73 -5.79
CA LYS A 35 28.32 -53.94 -5.00
C LYS A 35 28.55 -53.65 -3.51
N PRO A 36 28.40 -54.66 -2.61
CA PRO A 36 28.55 -54.47 -1.17
C PRO A 36 30.02 -54.46 -0.75
N LEU A 37 30.37 -53.57 0.18
CA LEU A 37 31.61 -53.61 0.94
C LEU A 37 31.31 -53.75 2.43
N THR A 38 32.17 -54.55 3.04
CA THR A 38 32.15 -55.12 4.38
C THR A 38 32.31 -54.09 5.50
N SER A 39 31.75 -54.44 6.66
CA SER A 39 31.75 -53.69 7.92
C SER A 39 33.14 -53.50 8.54
N SER A 40 33.39 -52.29 9.05
CA SER A 40 34.23 -52.08 10.24
C SER A 40 33.70 -50.89 11.02
N SER A 41 33.26 -51.13 12.24
CA SER A 41 32.73 -50.15 13.18
C SER A 41 33.84 -49.31 13.80
N THR A 42 33.80 -48.00 13.58
CA THR A 42 34.39 -47.01 14.51
C THR A 42 33.38 -45.90 14.72
N ALA A 43 32.95 -45.73 15.97
CA ALA A 43 31.96 -44.75 16.38
C ALA A 43 32.54 -43.33 16.25
N SER A 44 32.30 -42.69 15.10
CA SER A 44 32.46 -41.25 14.96
C SER A 44 31.23 -40.57 15.58
N ARG A 45 31.46 -39.81 16.63
CA ARG A 45 30.46 -39.00 17.33
C ARG A 45 29.93 -37.97 16.32
N ARG A 46 28.82 -38.31 15.67
CA ARG A 46 28.08 -37.46 14.72
C ARG A 46 27.68 -36.19 15.47
N ARG A 47 28.43 -35.10 15.31
CA ARG A 47 27.94 -33.75 15.65
C ARG A 47 26.68 -33.57 14.82
N LYS A 48 25.51 -33.66 15.47
CA LYS A 48 24.24 -33.29 14.85
C LYS A 48 24.41 -31.87 14.31
N THR A 49 24.33 -31.71 13.00
CA THR A 49 24.24 -30.43 12.32
C THR A 49 22.90 -29.78 12.68
N ILE A 50 22.78 -29.27 13.91
CA ILE A 50 21.59 -28.51 14.38
C ILE A 50 21.74 -27.02 14.05
N ARG A 51 22.95 -26.58 13.65
CA ARG A 51 23.27 -25.15 13.51
C ARG A 51 22.45 -24.44 12.44
N ALA A 52 22.30 -24.99 11.23
CA ALA A 52 21.68 -24.23 10.13
C ALA A 52 20.20 -23.90 10.39
N THR A 53 19.40 -24.90 10.78
CA THR A 53 17.95 -24.72 11.02
C THR A 53 17.67 -23.92 12.29
N ALA A 54 18.47 -24.10 13.35
CA ALA A 54 18.32 -23.32 14.57
C ALA A 54 18.70 -21.85 14.37
N ILE A 55 19.74 -21.56 13.57
CA ILE A 55 20.12 -20.19 13.20
C ILE A 55 19.03 -19.54 12.35
N GLU A 56 18.53 -20.22 11.31
CA GLU A 56 17.45 -19.68 10.46
C GLU A 56 16.15 -19.41 11.25
N THR A 57 15.84 -20.26 12.23
CA THR A 57 14.66 -20.06 13.10
C THR A 57 14.87 -18.89 14.06
N LEU A 58 16.08 -18.70 14.60
CA LEU A 58 16.42 -17.59 15.48
C LEU A 58 16.41 -16.26 14.71
N ASP A 59 16.95 -16.21 13.50
CA ASP A 59 16.95 -15.02 12.64
C ASP A 59 15.52 -14.64 12.24
N LYS A 60 14.70 -15.59 11.82
CA LYS A 60 13.27 -15.35 11.53
C LYS A 60 12.49 -14.85 12.75
N THR A 61 12.75 -15.42 13.94
CA THR A 61 12.09 -14.98 15.18
C THR A 61 12.54 -13.57 15.57
N ALA A 62 13.82 -13.25 15.38
CA ALA A 62 14.36 -11.93 15.65
C ALA A 62 13.80 -10.87 14.67
N GLU A 63 13.69 -11.19 13.38
CA GLU A 63 13.07 -10.31 12.39
C GLU A 63 11.59 -10.04 12.67
N VAL A 64 10.79 -11.09 12.95
CA VAL A 64 9.38 -10.92 13.34
C VAL A 64 9.27 -10.02 14.58
N SER A 65 10.16 -10.18 15.56
CA SER A 65 10.17 -9.34 16.75
C SER A 65 10.55 -7.88 16.48
N LEU A 66 11.35 -7.61 15.44
CA LEU A 66 11.75 -6.26 15.07
C LEU A 66 10.64 -5.55 14.30
N VAL A 67 9.96 -6.25 13.38
CA VAL A 67 8.78 -5.77 12.66
C VAL A 67 7.69 -5.37 13.65
N GLU A 68 7.37 -6.23 14.63
CA GLU A 68 6.39 -5.91 15.66
C GLU A 68 6.77 -4.67 16.49
N LYS A 69 8.07 -4.51 16.81
CA LYS A 69 8.56 -3.30 17.50
C LYS A 69 8.43 -2.06 16.63
N SER A 70 8.72 -2.15 15.33
CA SER A 70 8.56 -1.05 14.38
C SER A 70 7.10 -0.60 14.27
N VAL A 71 6.20 -1.56 14.05
CA VAL A 71 4.74 -1.32 14.02
C VAL A 71 4.28 -0.70 15.34
N ASN A 72 4.69 -1.23 16.49
CA ASN A 72 4.31 -0.64 17.77
C ASN A 72 4.94 0.74 18.00
N THR A 73 6.12 1.02 17.45
CA THR A 73 6.73 2.35 17.51
C THR A 73 5.83 3.37 16.80
N ILE A 74 5.30 3.03 15.61
CA ILE A 74 4.33 3.87 14.91
C ILE A 74 3.08 4.10 15.77
N ARG A 75 2.54 3.04 16.37
CA ARG A 75 1.35 3.13 17.25
C ARG A 75 1.59 4.08 18.42
N PHE A 76 2.69 3.88 19.16
CA PHE A 76 2.96 4.65 20.37
C PHE A 76 3.38 6.10 20.07
N LEU A 77 4.12 6.36 18.98
CA LEU A 77 4.36 7.74 18.53
C LEU A 77 3.05 8.48 18.25
N ALA A 78 2.08 7.80 17.62
CA ALA A 78 0.78 8.39 17.36
C ALA A 78 -0.02 8.64 18.65
N ILE A 79 -0.09 7.65 19.54
CA ILE A 79 -0.80 7.75 20.83
C ILE A 79 -0.20 8.89 21.68
N ASP A 80 1.11 8.91 21.87
CA ASP A 80 1.78 9.86 22.76
C ASP A 80 1.66 11.31 22.25
N ALA A 81 1.73 11.53 20.94
CA ALA A 81 1.55 12.85 20.35
C ALA A 81 0.10 13.35 20.50
N VAL A 82 -0.89 12.48 20.26
CA VAL A 82 -2.32 12.79 20.45
C VAL A 82 -2.60 13.12 21.91
N GLU A 83 -2.07 12.30 22.83
CA GLU A 83 -2.21 12.49 24.27
C GLU A 83 -1.60 13.82 24.73
N LYS A 84 -0.35 14.10 24.31
CA LYS A 84 0.32 15.37 24.64
C LYS A 84 -0.42 16.59 24.10
N ALA A 85 -1.01 16.49 22.91
CA ALA A 85 -1.81 17.56 22.32
C ALA A 85 -3.21 17.68 22.96
N ASN A 86 -3.66 16.66 23.71
CA ASN A 86 -5.03 16.47 24.16
C ASN A 86 -6.05 16.64 23.01
N SER A 87 -5.66 16.21 21.80
CA SER A 87 -6.39 16.42 20.57
C SER A 87 -5.84 15.52 19.47
N GLY A 88 -6.70 14.82 18.73
CA GLY A 88 -6.32 14.03 17.57
C GLY A 88 -7.09 12.71 17.45
N HIS A 89 -6.67 11.86 16.52
CA HIS A 89 -7.35 10.61 16.17
C HIS A 89 -6.37 9.44 16.28
N PRO A 90 -6.37 8.69 17.39
CA PRO A 90 -5.41 7.60 17.59
C PRO A 90 -5.83 6.28 16.92
N GLY A 91 -7.13 6.09 16.65
CA GLY A 91 -7.68 4.83 16.14
C GLY A 91 -7.07 4.37 14.81
N LEU A 92 -7.17 5.20 13.76
CA LEU A 92 -6.60 4.87 12.45
C LEU A 92 -5.09 4.61 12.52
N PRO A 93 -4.24 5.47 13.14
CA PRO A 93 -2.82 5.16 13.30
C PRO A 93 -2.54 3.81 13.98
N MET A 94 -3.35 3.41 14.97
CA MET A 94 -3.20 2.12 15.63
C MET A 94 -3.53 0.94 14.71
N GLY A 95 -4.64 1.03 13.97
CA GLY A 95 -5.10 0.00 13.02
C GLY A 95 -4.20 -0.11 11.79
N CYS A 96 -3.80 1.02 11.22
CA CYS A 96 -3.04 1.10 9.97
C CYS A 96 -1.52 1.06 10.15
N ALA A 97 -0.99 1.02 11.38
CA ALA A 97 0.46 0.91 11.60
C ALA A 97 1.12 -0.27 10.84
N PRO A 98 0.52 -1.49 10.76
CA PRO A 98 1.09 -2.58 9.97
C PRO A 98 1.21 -2.26 8.47
N MET A 99 0.14 -1.75 7.85
CA MET A 99 0.17 -1.39 6.43
C MET A 99 1.10 -0.20 6.17
N GLY A 100 1.15 0.78 7.08
CA GLY A 100 2.05 1.91 7.00
C GLY A 100 3.52 1.50 7.07
N HIS A 101 3.86 0.59 7.99
CA HIS A 101 5.21 0.04 8.11
C HIS A 101 5.65 -0.65 6.82
N ILE A 102 4.87 -1.62 6.32
CA ILE A 102 5.21 -2.34 5.08
C ILE A 102 5.34 -1.36 3.92
N LEU A 103 4.40 -0.41 3.81
CA LEU A 103 4.39 0.53 2.69
C LEU A 103 5.64 1.42 2.66
N TYR A 104 6.03 2.01 3.78
CA TYR A 104 7.20 2.91 3.84
C TYR A 104 8.53 2.16 3.93
N ASP A 105 8.61 1.06 4.66
CA ASP A 105 9.87 0.36 4.91
C ASP A 105 10.28 -0.57 3.76
N GLU A 106 9.30 -1.20 3.09
CA GLU A 106 9.57 -2.28 2.13
C GLU A 106 9.16 -1.95 0.69
N ILE A 107 8.10 -1.17 0.49
CA ILE A 107 7.44 -1.07 -0.84
C ILE A 107 7.78 0.24 -1.55
N MET A 108 7.59 1.39 -0.91
CA MET A 108 7.69 2.68 -1.57
C MET A 108 9.13 3.06 -1.91
N ARG A 109 9.35 3.55 -3.13
CA ARG A 109 10.62 4.15 -3.54
C ARG A 109 10.58 5.66 -3.29
N TYR A 110 11.30 6.12 -2.29
CA TYR A 110 11.46 7.55 -2.02
C TYR A 110 12.88 7.88 -1.54
N ASN A 111 13.17 9.17 -1.43
CA ASN A 111 14.40 9.65 -0.81
C ASN A 111 14.02 10.68 0.27
N PRO A 112 14.15 10.34 1.57
CA PRO A 112 13.74 11.24 2.65
C PRO A 112 14.60 12.52 2.71
N ASN A 113 15.83 12.47 2.19
CA ASN A 113 16.71 13.62 2.07
C ASN A 113 16.40 14.50 0.84
N ASN A 114 15.56 14.01 -0.08
CA ASN A 114 15.11 14.76 -1.24
C ASN A 114 13.61 14.52 -1.52
N PRO A 115 12.71 15.16 -0.74
CA PRO A 115 11.27 15.06 -0.95
C PRO A 115 10.79 15.58 -2.31
N SER A 116 11.63 16.30 -3.07
CA SER A 116 11.29 16.80 -4.41
C SER A 116 11.78 15.88 -5.55
N TRP A 117 12.35 14.71 -5.24
CA TRP A 117 12.73 13.73 -6.27
C TRP A 117 11.54 13.40 -7.18
N PHE A 118 11.69 13.72 -8.46
CA PHE A 118 10.61 13.69 -9.45
C PHE A 118 9.94 12.31 -9.63
N ASN A 119 10.70 11.21 -9.56
CA ASN A 119 10.20 9.87 -9.84
C ASN A 119 10.03 9.00 -8.58
N ARG A 120 9.88 9.63 -7.41
CA ARG A 120 9.52 8.92 -6.16
C ARG A 120 8.11 8.33 -6.25
N ASP A 121 7.81 7.25 -5.55
CA ASP A 121 6.41 6.85 -5.38
C ASP A 121 5.67 7.90 -4.54
N ARG A 122 4.39 8.10 -4.83
CA ARG A 122 3.53 9.08 -4.15
C ARG A 122 2.69 8.39 -3.10
N PHE A 123 2.54 9.01 -1.94
CA PHE A 123 1.64 8.56 -0.90
C PHE A 123 0.67 9.66 -0.51
N VAL A 124 -0.63 9.31 -0.46
CA VAL A 124 -1.69 10.19 -0.01
C VAL A 124 -2.47 9.53 1.12
N LEU A 125 -2.55 10.19 2.27
CA LEU A 125 -3.46 9.79 3.34
C LEU A 125 -4.81 10.49 3.12
N SER A 126 -5.74 9.83 2.41
CA SER A 126 -7.07 10.36 2.14
C SER A 126 -7.91 10.48 3.41
N ALA A 127 -7.78 9.51 4.32
CA ALA A 127 -8.30 9.60 5.67
C ALA A 127 -7.41 10.52 6.54
N GLY A 128 -7.34 11.80 6.17
CA GLY A 128 -6.38 12.77 6.70
C GLY A 128 -6.44 12.97 8.22
N HIS A 129 -7.56 12.64 8.86
CA HIS A 129 -7.69 12.71 10.32
C HIS A 129 -6.67 11.81 11.04
N GLY A 130 -6.21 10.73 10.40
CA GLY A 130 -5.14 9.84 10.88
C GLY A 130 -3.72 10.37 10.66
N CYS A 131 -3.52 11.68 10.51
CA CYS A 131 -2.24 12.31 10.14
C CYS A 131 -1.02 11.90 10.99
N MET A 132 -1.22 11.55 12.26
CA MET A 132 -0.13 11.05 13.11
C MET A 132 0.50 9.74 12.60
N LEU A 133 -0.24 8.91 11.85
CA LEU A 133 0.35 7.79 11.12
C LEU A 133 1.43 8.29 10.16
N GLN A 134 1.07 9.23 9.29
CA GLN A 134 1.99 9.74 8.27
C GLN A 134 3.15 10.53 8.88
N TYR A 135 2.92 11.31 9.94
CA TYR A 135 4.01 12.00 10.64
C TYR A 135 4.99 11.01 11.32
N ALA A 136 4.49 9.95 11.96
CA ALA A 136 5.35 8.91 12.52
C ALA A 136 6.17 8.21 11.43
N LEU A 137 5.56 7.87 10.29
CA LEU A 137 6.24 7.24 9.16
C LEU A 137 7.31 8.17 8.56
N LEU A 138 7.00 9.45 8.34
CA LEU A 138 7.98 10.43 7.86
C LEU A 138 9.15 10.60 8.83
N HIS A 139 8.87 10.65 10.13
CA HIS A 139 9.89 10.74 11.16
C HIS A 139 10.85 9.54 11.13
N LEU A 140 10.29 8.32 11.14
CA LEU A 140 11.07 7.08 11.12
C LEU A 140 11.83 6.88 9.81
N ALA A 141 11.25 7.31 8.69
CA ALA A 141 11.90 7.33 7.38
C ALA A 141 13.04 8.37 7.28
N GLY A 142 13.17 9.27 8.25
CA GLY A 142 14.27 10.25 8.30
C GLY A 142 14.01 11.57 7.56
N TYR A 143 12.74 11.92 7.29
CA TYR A 143 12.42 13.22 6.71
C TYR A 143 12.76 14.36 7.68
N HIS A 144 13.58 15.31 7.25
CA HIS A 144 13.99 16.45 8.08
C HIS A 144 12.86 17.40 8.50
N SER A 145 11.71 17.31 7.82
CA SER A 145 10.49 18.08 8.12
C SER A 145 9.78 17.60 9.38
N VAL A 146 10.04 16.38 9.84
CA VAL A 146 9.37 15.79 11.01
C VAL A 146 10.41 15.18 11.95
N LYS A 147 10.92 16.00 12.86
CA LYS A 147 11.78 15.56 13.96
C LYS A 147 10.94 15.14 15.16
N GLU A 148 11.58 14.54 16.15
CA GLU A 148 10.93 14.19 17.42
C GLU A 148 10.23 15.41 18.06
N GLU A 149 10.86 16.59 18.03
CA GLU A 149 10.26 17.81 18.57
C GLU A 149 9.03 18.26 17.77
N ASP A 150 9.01 18.04 16.46
CA ASP A 150 7.84 18.33 15.63
C ASP A 150 6.67 17.41 16.01
N LEU A 151 6.92 16.12 16.31
CA LEU A 151 5.88 15.21 16.82
C LEU A 151 5.35 15.67 18.18
N LYS A 152 6.21 16.14 19.08
CA LYS A 152 5.80 16.71 20.38
C LYS A 152 4.99 17.99 20.22
N GLN A 153 5.11 18.68 19.09
CA GLN A 153 4.35 19.88 18.76
C GLN A 153 3.11 19.61 17.90
N PHE A 154 2.64 18.36 17.82
CA PHE A 154 1.43 18.00 17.11
C PHE A 154 0.24 18.90 17.49
N ARG A 155 -0.44 19.46 16.47
CA ARG A 155 -1.58 20.39 16.59
C ARG A 155 -1.30 21.70 17.33
N GLN A 156 -0.03 22.02 17.60
CA GLN A 156 0.34 23.29 18.23
C GLN A 156 0.50 24.38 17.17
N TRP A 157 0.31 25.63 17.59
CA TRP A 157 0.42 26.81 16.72
C TRP A 157 1.79 26.86 16.01
N GLY A 158 1.77 27.03 14.68
CA GLY A 158 2.97 27.13 13.85
C GLY A 158 3.84 25.86 13.81
N SER A 159 3.32 24.72 14.25
CA SER A 159 3.99 23.43 14.13
C SER A 159 3.99 22.92 12.69
N LYS A 160 4.96 22.05 12.37
CA LYS A 160 5.01 21.31 11.09
C LYS A 160 4.17 20.03 11.11
N THR A 161 3.36 19.84 12.15
CA THR A 161 2.52 18.66 12.37
C THR A 161 1.08 19.12 12.68
N PRO A 162 0.41 19.79 11.71
CA PRO A 162 -0.95 20.28 11.89
C PRO A 162 -1.97 19.15 12.11
N GLY A 163 -3.20 19.52 12.43
CA GLY A 163 -4.26 18.56 12.78
C GLY A 163 -4.76 17.69 11.63
N HIS A 164 -4.42 18.05 10.40
CA HIS A 164 -4.57 17.29 9.16
C HIS A 164 -3.33 17.51 8.29
N PRO A 165 -2.99 16.63 7.32
CA PRO A 165 -1.80 16.78 6.50
C PRO A 165 -1.92 18.01 5.60
N GLU A 166 -0.91 18.87 5.61
CA GLU A 166 -0.87 20.10 4.81
C GLU A 166 0.43 20.16 4.01
N ASN A 167 0.32 20.08 2.68
CA ASN A 167 1.50 20.02 1.79
C ASN A 167 2.36 21.28 1.82
N PHE A 168 1.74 22.42 2.15
CA PHE A 168 2.41 23.72 2.23
C PHE A 168 3.16 23.93 3.56
N GLU A 169 2.89 23.13 4.60
CA GLU A 169 3.60 23.19 5.89
C GLU A 169 4.66 22.10 6.04
N THR A 170 4.35 20.86 5.63
CA THR A 170 5.17 19.69 5.94
C THR A 170 5.73 19.05 4.67
N TYR A 171 7.04 19.22 4.41
CA TYR A 171 7.69 18.49 3.32
C TYR A 171 7.56 16.97 3.48
N GLY A 172 7.24 16.26 2.40
CA GLY A 172 6.91 14.83 2.42
C GLY A 172 5.40 14.55 2.49
N ILE A 173 4.57 15.57 2.73
CA ILE A 173 3.13 15.52 2.49
C ILE A 173 2.86 15.98 1.06
N GLU A 174 2.29 15.10 0.24
CA GLU A 174 2.08 15.37 -1.19
C GLU A 174 0.94 16.35 -1.45
N VAL A 175 -0.18 16.21 -0.72
CA VAL A 175 -1.40 17.00 -0.89
C VAL A 175 -2.05 17.28 0.46
N THR A 176 -2.81 18.36 0.55
CA THR A 176 -3.61 18.65 1.75
C THR A 176 -4.86 17.78 1.76
N THR A 177 -5.07 17.03 2.84
CA THR A 177 -6.26 16.21 3.06
C THR A 177 -6.93 16.59 4.39
N GLY A 178 -8.08 16.00 4.68
CA GLY A 178 -8.90 16.35 5.85
C GLY A 178 -10.38 16.27 5.48
N PRO A 179 -10.84 17.06 4.48
CA PRO A 179 -12.11 16.80 3.82
C PRO A 179 -12.07 15.42 3.16
N LEU A 180 -12.95 14.53 3.61
CA LEU A 180 -12.99 13.13 3.18
C LEU A 180 -13.27 13.02 1.67
N GLY A 181 -12.79 11.95 1.04
CA GLY A 181 -12.92 11.70 -0.40
C GLY A 181 -11.95 12.48 -1.30
N GLN A 182 -11.46 13.64 -0.87
CA GLN A 182 -10.54 14.45 -1.70
C GLN A 182 -9.20 13.75 -1.92
N GLY A 183 -8.61 13.11 -0.91
CA GLY A 183 -7.29 12.50 -1.04
C GLY A 183 -7.23 11.38 -2.09
N ILE A 184 -8.26 10.52 -2.20
CA ILE A 184 -8.34 9.51 -3.25
C ILE A 184 -8.51 10.15 -4.63
N ALA A 185 -9.32 11.21 -4.75
CA ALA A 185 -9.43 11.96 -6.00
C ALA A 185 -8.09 12.60 -6.43
N ASN A 186 -7.33 13.16 -5.48
CA ASN A 186 -5.98 13.63 -5.72
C ASN A 186 -5.04 12.48 -6.14
N GLY A 187 -5.15 11.31 -5.52
CA GLY A 187 -4.42 10.10 -5.90
C GLY A 187 -4.68 9.68 -7.34
N VAL A 188 -5.94 9.74 -7.79
CA VAL A 188 -6.31 9.52 -9.20
C VAL A 188 -5.62 10.54 -10.12
N GLY A 189 -5.60 11.82 -9.75
CA GLY A 189 -4.90 12.86 -10.50
C GLY A 189 -3.38 12.66 -10.58
N LEU A 190 -2.74 12.22 -9.48
CA LEU A 190 -1.31 11.91 -9.44
C LEU A 190 -0.96 10.72 -10.34
N ALA A 191 -1.74 9.65 -10.28
CA ALA A 191 -1.56 8.48 -11.14
C ALA A 191 -1.83 8.80 -12.62
N LEU A 192 -2.80 9.67 -12.92
CA LEU A 192 -3.01 10.19 -14.28
C LEU A 192 -1.80 10.98 -14.77
N ALA A 193 -1.21 11.83 -13.93
CA ALA A 193 -0.03 12.61 -14.28
C ALA A 193 1.17 11.71 -14.59
N GLU A 194 1.39 10.67 -13.78
CA GLU A 194 2.41 9.64 -14.05
C GLU A 194 2.20 8.99 -15.41
N LYS A 195 1.00 8.45 -15.65
CA LYS A 195 0.67 7.73 -16.89
C LYS A 195 0.79 8.61 -18.12
N HIS A 196 0.37 9.88 -18.00
CA HIS A 196 0.51 10.87 -19.07
C HIS A 196 1.99 11.14 -19.39
N LEU A 197 2.80 11.42 -18.38
CA LEU A 197 4.20 11.77 -18.56
C LEU A 197 5.02 10.56 -19.04
N ALA A 198 4.74 9.37 -18.52
CA ALA A 198 5.32 8.11 -19.00
C ALA A 198 5.01 7.90 -20.49
N ALA A 199 3.74 7.97 -20.90
CA ALA A 199 3.36 7.80 -22.30
C ALA A 199 3.97 8.87 -23.24
N ARG A 200 4.18 10.08 -22.73
CA ARG A 200 4.71 11.21 -23.51
C ARG A 200 6.22 11.17 -23.65
N PHE A 201 6.94 10.77 -22.60
CA PHE A 201 8.38 10.97 -22.52
C PHE A 201 9.21 9.69 -22.49
N ASN A 202 8.66 8.57 -22.02
CA ASN A 202 9.40 7.31 -22.06
C ASN A 202 9.67 6.88 -23.51
N LYS A 203 10.79 6.21 -23.71
CA LYS A 203 11.23 5.60 -24.97
C LYS A 203 11.42 4.10 -24.78
N PRO A 204 11.39 3.29 -25.85
CA PRO A 204 11.58 1.84 -25.74
C PRO A 204 12.88 1.42 -25.03
N ASP A 205 13.90 2.28 -25.07
CA ASP A 205 15.23 2.10 -24.49
C ASP A 205 15.47 2.94 -23.22
N SER A 206 14.49 3.73 -22.76
CA SER A 206 14.65 4.62 -21.61
C SER A 206 13.32 4.94 -20.93
N GLU A 207 13.12 4.38 -19.74
CA GLU A 207 11.96 4.62 -18.89
C GLU A 207 12.35 5.61 -17.77
N ILE A 208 11.96 6.88 -17.93
CA ILE A 208 12.35 7.98 -17.01
C ILE A 208 11.22 8.39 -16.07
N VAL A 209 9.97 8.04 -16.41
CA VAL A 209 8.81 8.20 -15.55
C VAL A 209 8.22 6.81 -15.29
N ASP A 210 8.39 6.33 -14.08
CA ASP A 210 7.86 5.06 -13.60
C ASP A 210 7.71 5.12 -12.09
N HIS A 211 6.51 5.42 -11.60
CA HIS A 211 6.24 5.45 -10.16
C HIS A 211 4.79 5.08 -9.84
N TYR A 212 4.60 4.58 -8.62
CA TYR A 212 3.29 4.24 -8.09
C TYR A 212 2.68 5.42 -7.33
N THR A 213 1.35 5.41 -7.24
CA THR A 213 0.59 6.25 -6.33
C THR A 213 -0.17 5.36 -5.35
N TYR A 214 0.14 5.50 -4.06
CA TYR A 214 -0.49 4.79 -2.97
C TYR A 214 -1.43 5.72 -2.22
N VAL A 215 -2.61 5.23 -1.87
CA VAL A 215 -3.61 6.00 -1.10
C VAL A 215 -4.12 5.16 0.06
N ILE A 216 -4.08 5.66 1.29
CA ILE A 216 -4.84 5.08 2.40
C ILE A 216 -6.17 5.85 2.55
N LEU A 217 -7.28 5.13 2.56
CA LEU A 217 -8.62 5.66 2.79
C LEU A 217 -9.40 4.76 3.76
N GLY A 218 -10.43 5.31 4.39
CA GLY A 218 -11.35 4.57 5.27
C GLY A 218 -12.80 4.78 4.85
N ASP A 219 -13.74 4.30 5.66
CA ASP A 219 -15.19 4.31 5.37
C ASP A 219 -15.72 5.69 5.00
N GLY A 220 -15.30 6.72 5.73
CA GLY A 220 -15.74 8.08 5.47
C GLY A 220 -15.35 8.60 4.08
N CYS A 221 -14.24 8.13 3.51
CA CYS A 221 -13.91 8.45 2.11
C CYS A 221 -14.80 7.66 1.14
N GLN A 222 -15.12 6.40 1.45
CA GLN A 222 -15.94 5.53 0.60
C GLN A 222 -17.40 6.00 0.49
N MET A 223 -17.90 6.69 1.52
CA MET A 223 -19.24 7.28 1.53
C MET A 223 -19.34 8.58 0.72
N GLU A 224 -18.22 9.27 0.49
CA GLU A 224 -18.22 10.56 -0.21
C GLU A 224 -18.36 10.36 -1.72
N GLY A 225 -19.33 11.03 -2.34
CA GLY A 225 -19.65 10.84 -3.76
C GLY A 225 -18.48 11.14 -4.72
N ILE A 226 -17.60 12.08 -4.34
CA ILE A 226 -16.40 12.42 -5.12
C ILE A 226 -15.44 11.23 -5.25
N SER A 227 -15.39 10.34 -4.25
CA SER A 227 -14.57 9.12 -4.34
C SER A 227 -15.09 8.21 -5.44
N ASN A 228 -16.41 8.07 -5.57
CA ASN A 228 -17.03 7.25 -6.60
C ASN A 228 -16.84 7.84 -8.01
N GLU A 229 -16.94 9.17 -8.14
CA GLU A 229 -16.61 9.87 -9.39
C GLU A 229 -15.16 9.62 -9.81
N ALA A 230 -14.22 9.81 -8.88
CA ALA A 230 -12.80 9.64 -9.16
C ALA A 230 -12.43 8.18 -9.47
N CYS A 231 -12.94 7.21 -8.69
CA CYS A 231 -12.66 5.79 -8.89
C CYS A 231 -13.29 5.26 -10.18
N SER A 232 -14.48 5.75 -10.57
CA SER A 232 -15.08 5.46 -11.88
C SER A 232 -14.17 5.90 -13.04
N LEU A 233 -13.61 7.12 -12.95
CA LEU A 233 -12.63 7.61 -13.93
C LEU A 233 -11.33 6.82 -13.90
N ALA A 234 -10.82 6.47 -12.73
CA ALA A 234 -9.59 5.69 -12.59
C ALA A 234 -9.71 4.30 -13.24
N GLY A 235 -10.85 3.62 -13.03
CA GLY A 235 -11.19 2.36 -13.68
C GLY A 235 -11.29 2.52 -15.20
N HIS A 236 -12.03 3.54 -15.66
CA HIS A 236 -12.17 3.83 -17.10
C HIS A 236 -10.82 4.10 -17.80
N TRP A 237 -9.92 4.86 -17.16
CA TRP A 237 -8.60 5.16 -17.69
C TRP A 237 -7.57 4.03 -17.49
N GLY A 238 -7.91 2.97 -16.77
CA GLY A 238 -7.03 1.84 -16.48
C GLY A 238 -5.74 2.28 -15.78
N LEU A 239 -5.85 3.03 -14.68
CA LEU A 239 -4.71 3.54 -13.92
C LEU A 239 -4.03 2.44 -13.08
N GLY A 240 -3.34 1.50 -13.74
CA GLY A 240 -2.75 0.31 -13.09
C GLY A 240 -1.62 0.56 -12.08
N LYS A 241 -1.13 1.80 -11.95
CA LYS A 241 -0.14 2.20 -10.94
C LYS A 241 -0.76 3.00 -9.77
N LEU A 242 -2.09 3.09 -9.70
CA LEU A 242 -2.82 3.58 -8.53
C LEU A 242 -3.19 2.38 -7.65
N ILE A 243 -2.77 2.41 -6.39
CA ILE A 243 -3.07 1.38 -5.39
C ILE A 243 -3.70 2.03 -4.18
N ALA A 244 -4.96 1.69 -3.91
CA ALA A 244 -5.70 2.17 -2.74
C ALA A 244 -5.75 1.08 -1.67
N LEU A 245 -5.38 1.42 -0.44
CA LEU A 245 -5.47 0.57 0.75
C LEU A 245 -6.65 1.07 1.59
N TYR A 246 -7.71 0.28 1.63
CA TYR A 246 -8.91 0.57 2.39
C TYR A 246 -8.79 0.00 3.80
N ASP A 247 -8.79 0.88 4.81
CA ASP A 247 -8.95 0.53 6.22
C ASP A 247 -10.43 0.22 6.50
N ASP A 248 -10.84 -1.01 6.16
CA ASP A 248 -12.15 -1.57 6.45
C ASP A 248 -12.22 -2.05 7.90
N ASN A 249 -12.49 -1.11 8.81
CA ASN A 249 -12.51 -1.37 10.25
C ASN A 249 -13.93 -1.37 10.84
N HIS A 250 -14.95 -1.19 10.02
CA HIS A 250 -16.38 -1.11 10.37
C HIS A 250 -16.74 0.00 11.37
N ILE A 251 -15.92 1.05 11.53
CA ILE A 251 -16.16 2.13 12.48
C ILE A 251 -16.09 3.50 11.80
N SER A 252 -17.16 4.27 11.97
CA SER A 252 -17.21 5.71 11.69
C SER A 252 -17.26 6.52 13.00
N ILE A 253 -17.30 7.85 12.90
CA ILE A 253 -17.45 8.71 14.09
C ILE A 253 -18.77 8.44 14.86
N ASN A 254 -19.80 7.96 14.18
CA ASN A 254 -21.11 7.67 14.76
C ASN A 254 -21.25 6.24 15.28
N GLY A 255 -20.16 5.47 15.32
CA GLY A 255 -20.14 4.07 15.75
C GLY A 255 -19.99 3.12 14.56
N ASP A 256 -20.59 1.93 14.71
CA ASP A 256 -20.56 0.88 13.69
C ASP A 256 -21.09 1.38 12.34
N THR A 257 -20.42 1.04 11.24
CA THR A 257 -20.83 1.44 9.90
C THR A 257 -22.18 0.87 9.49
N GLU A 258 -22.65 -0.22 10.12
CA GLU A 258 -23.96 -0.83 9.83
C GLU A 258 -25.14 0.15 9.95
N ILE A 259 -24.98 1.22 10.74
CA ILE A 259 -26.02 2.24 10.93
C ILE A 259 -26.33 3.04 9.66
N ALA A 260 -25.36 3.18 8.74
CA ALA A 260 -25.49 4.07 7.58
C ALA A 260 -24.71 3.65 6.31
N PHE A 261 -23.88 2.61 6.37
CA PHE A 261 -23.02 2.18 5.28
C PHE A 261 -22.90 0.65 5.26
N THR A 262 -23.81 0.01 4.50
CA THR A 262 -23.97 -1.44 4.40
C THR A 262 -23.91 -1.95 2.96
N GLU A 263 -23.37 -1.14 2.05
CA GLU A 263 -23.16 -1.55 0.66
C GLU A 263 -22.01 -2.57 0.52
N ASN A 264 -21.94 -3.20 -0.64
CA ASN A 264 -20.80 -4.04 -1.00
C ASN A 264 -19.76 -3.19 -1.75
N VAL A 265 -18.73 -2.74 -1.03
CA VAL A 265 -17.64 -1.91 -1.59
C VAL A 265 -16.87 -2.67 -2.66
N ASP A 266 -16.50 -3.93 -2.40
CA ASP A 266 -15.76 -4.77 -3.36
C ASP A 266 -16.50 -4.98 -4.68
N GLN A 267 -17.83 -5.08 -4.64
CA GLN A 267 -18.64 -5.23 -5.85
C GLN A 267 -18.77 -3.91 -6.64
N ARG A 268 -18.66 -2.76 -5.97
CA ARG A 268 -18.75 -1.44 -6.62
C ARG A 268 -17.47 -1.07 -7.37
N PHE A 269 -16.31 -1.51 -6.88
CA PHE A 269 -15.00 -1.30 -7.52
C PHE A 269 -14.71 -2.33 -8.62
#